data_AF-A0A661RA08-F1
#
_entry.id   AF-A0A661RA08-F1
#
_cell.length_a   1.000
_cell.length_b   1.000
_cell.length_c   1.000
_cell.angle_alpha   90.00
_cell.angle_beta   90.00
_cell.angle_gamma   90.00
#
_symmetry.space_group_name_H-M   'P 1'
#
loop_
_entity.id
_entity.type
_entity.pdbx_description
1 polymer ?
#
loop_
_entity_poly.entity_id
_entity_poly.type
_entity_poly.pdbx_seq_one_letter_code
_entity_poly.pdbx_strand_id
1 'polypeptide(L)'
;MENQNEMSRARQFDEVDEEINLIDLIYPLYKRRRFLILFCVLSVAAVGIISIVMPKTYEATAVILPEAKQGTGSELKAAFLEQFGISGLGATTATPAEVFESVLKSRELARGVLSRYNYFHIMGIDNKSRQKVIDGFAKSVKVKKGRKEPTLSVSIDSHDPTVAADLANTYIVELDKYNRTNMVTSAQRLRKYIEERLQAANAELELAQQELRKFQEQNRAISISKQAEATLKVLSELEARRVALEVQKAAKEKFYRGQHLEIEQLNAQMEAIQKNINRLTYSEEPRVPVEREKGKVEFYIPLTCIPALNFDESRLLLKVKAKTGVVTMLTTQLEQAKLDEARDMPTINVLDRAHPPERPIKPRLKLNILLGAVVALFLGIFLIFFLEYTHRVGQDPETSPKWQEIKDGLTGTISFFKKFRK
;
A
#
# COMPACT_ATOMS: atom_id res chain seq x y z
N MET A 1 -66.20 70.52 -3.57
CA MET A 1 -65.37 69.31 -3.65
C MET A 1 -63.91 69.73 -3.52
N GLU A 2 -63.50 70.16 -2.33
CA GLU A 2 -62.17 70.76 -2.11
C GLU A 2 -61.53 70.25 -0.80
N ASN A 3 -62.34 69.87 0.19
CA ASN A 3 -61.88 69.31 1.47
C ASN A 3 -61.55 67.80 1.48
N GLN A 4 -61.63 67.09 0.36
CA GLN A 4 -61.17 65.68 0.26
C GLN A 4 -59.78 65.52 -0.37
N ASN A 5 -59.24 66.58 -0.99
CA ASN A 5 -57.90 66.56 -1.60
C ASN A 5 -56.78 67.01 -0.65
N GLU A 6 -57.11 67.64 0.49
CA GLU A 6 -56.11 67.99 1.52
C GLU A 6 -55.86 66.84 2.50
N MET A 7 -56.89 66.04 2.82
CA MET A 7 -56.76 64.88 3.71
C MET A 7 -56.03 63.69 3.06
N SER A 8 -56.00 63.61 1.73
CA SER A 8 -55.20 62.61 0.99
C SER A 8 -53.77 63.10 0.71
N ARG A 9 -53.52 64.41 0.65
CA ARG A 9 -52.16 64.98 0.57
C ARG A 9 -51.41 65.00 1.90
N ALA A 10 -52.11 65.07 3.02
CA ALA A 10 -51.52 65.04 4.36
C ALA A 10 -51.17 63.62 4.87
N ARG A 11 -51.49 62.56 4.11
CA ARG A 11 -51.12 61.17 4.44
C ARG A 11 -49.93 60.64 3.64
N GLN A 12 -49.27 61.48 2.84
CA GLN A 12 -48.28 61.05 1.86
C GLN A 12 -46.86 61.58 2.13
N PHE A 13 -46.55 62.04 3.35
CA PHE A 13 -45.23 62.59 3.71
C PHE A 13 -44.67 62.10 5.05
N ASP A 14 -45.12 60.96 5.57
CA ASP A 14 -44.51 60.28 6.74
C ASP A 14 -43.96 58.87 6.43
N GLU A 15 -43.73 58.57 5.15
CA GLU A 15 -42.71 57.59 4.76
C GLU A 15 -41.44 58.38 4.45
N VAL A 16 -40.81 58.93 5.49
CA VAL A 16 -39.37 59.16 5.40
C VAL A 16 -38.78 57.77 5.43
N ASP A 17 -38.47 57.25 4.23
CA ASP A 17 -37.56 56.13 4.08
C ASP A 17 -36.44 56.33 5.09
N GLU A 18 -36.31 55.43 6.06
CA GLU A 18 -35.13 55.33 6.90
C GLU A 18 -33.96 54.98 5.98
N GLU A 19 -33.47 55.96 5.22
CA GLU A 19 -32.23 55.85 4.49
C GLU A 19 -31.17 55.66 5.57
N ILE A 20 -30.69 54.41 5.68
CA ILE A 20 -29.61 54.03 6.58
C ILE A 20 -28.39 54.87 6.21
N ASN A 21 -28.23 56.01 6.87
CA ASN A 21 -27.11 56.89 6.65
C ASN A 21 -25.84 56.18 7.12
N LEU A 22 -24.85 56.04 6.23
CA LEU A 22 -23.53 55.46 6.54
C LEU A 22 -22.86 56.14 7.74
N ILE A 23 -23.17 57.42 7.97
CA ILE A 23 -22.69 58.22 9.09
C ILE A 23 -23.26 57.74 10.44
N ASP A 24 -24.53 57.32 10.48
CA ASP A 24 -25.18 56.77 11.67
C ASP A 24 -24.63 55.40 12.06
N LEU A 25 -24.07 54.68 11.09
CA LEU A 25 -23.34 53.43 11.33
C LEU A 25 -21.96 53.72 11.95
N ILE A 26 -21.27 54.78 11.53
CA ILE A 26 -19.89 55.09 11.95
C ILE A 26 -19.83 55.79 13.32
N TYR A 27 -20.84 56.60 13.66
CA TYR A 27 -20.85 57.40 14.88
C TYR A 27 -20.76 56.57 16.19
N PRO A 28 -21.51 55.46 16.38
CA PRO A 28 -21.40 54.61 17.57
C PRO A 28 -20.01 53.99 17.73
N LEU A 29 -19.36 53.61 16.61
CA LEU A 29 -18.01 53.05 16.62
C LEU A 29 -16.98 54.09 17.07
N TYR A 30 -17.09 55.33 16.59
CA TYR A 30 -16.18 56.40 16.98
C TYR A 30 -16.34 56.79 18.45
N LYS A 31 -17.59 56.87 18.94
CA LYS A 31 -17.93 57.19 20.35
C LYS A 31 -17.34 56.16 21.32
N ARG A 32 -17.35 54.87 20.96
CA ARG A 32 -16.86 53.77 21.81
C ARG A 32 -15.50 53.20 21.36
N ARG A 33 -14.70 53.93 20.57
CA ARG A 33 -13.42 53.43 20.02
C ARG A 33 -12.43 52.88 21.06
N ARG A 34 -12.39 53.46 22.26
CA ARG A 34 -11.52 52.99 23.36
C ARG A 34 -11.94 51.61 23.85
N PHE A 35 -13.25 51.35 23.89
CA PHE A 35 -13.80 50.06 24.25
C PHE A 35 -13.50 49.01 23.17
N LEU A 36 -13.66 49.36 21.89
CA LEU A 36 -13.32 48.48 20.75
C LEU A 36 -11.85 48.06 20.80
N ILE A 37 -10.94 49.03 20.94
CA ILE A 37 -9.49 48.76 20.98
C ILE A 37 -9.14 47.89 22.19
N LEU A 38 -9.68 48.21 23.38
CA LEU A 38 -9.44 47.42 24.59
C LEU A 38 -9.94 45.99 24.44
N PHE A 39 -11.14 45.80 23.90
CA PHE A 39 -11.73 44.49 23.64
C PHE A 39 -10.86 43.67 22.68
N CYS A 40 -10.46 44.25 21.55
CA CYS A 40 -9.59 43.60 20.57
C CYS A 40 -8.22 43.23 21.15
N VAL A 41 -7.62 44.11 21.95
CA VAL A 41 -6.32 43.83 22.60
C VAL A 41 -6.47 42.68 23.60
N LEU A 42 -7.52 42.70 24.41
CA LEU A 42 -7.75 41.67 25.44
C LEU A 42 -8.07 40.30 24.81
N SER A 43 -8.86 40.27 23.75
CA SER A 43 -9.15 39.02 23.02
C SER A 43 -7.91 38.46 22.32
N VAL A 44 -7.09 39.31 21.70
CA VAL A 44 -5.84 38.87 21.06
C VAL A 44 -4.85 38.35 22.11
N ALA A 45 -4.74 39.04 23.26
CA ALA A 45 -3.93 38.58 24.38
C ALA A 45 -4.42 37.22 24.90
N ALA A 46 -5.74 37.04 25.07
CA ALA A 46 -6.32 35.77 25.49
C ALA A 46 -6.02 34.63 24.49
N VAL A 47 -6.20 34.87 23.18
CA VAL A 47 -5.88 33.89 22.12
C VAL A 47 -4.39 33.56 22.09
N GLY A 48 -3.52 34.56 22.32
CA GLY A 48 -2.07 34.38 22.42
C GLY A 48 -1.69 33.48 23.60
N ILE A 49 -2.24 33.76 24.79
CA ILE A 49 -2.01 32.95 26.00
C ILE A 49 -2.49 31.51 25.79
N ILE A 50 -3.71 31.32 25.27
CA ILE A 50 -4.26 29.98 24.97
C ILE A 50 -3.35 29.24 23.98
N SER A 51 -2.87 29.92 22.95
CA SER A 51 -1.98 29.32 21.95
C SER A 51 -0.58 28.99 22.50
N ILE A 52 -0.12 29.62 23.59
CA ILE A 52 1.16 29.28 24.23
C ILE A 52 1.00 28.11 25.20
N VAL A 53 -0.14 28.01 25.88
CA VAL A 53 -0.45 26.94 26.83
C VAL A 53 -0.76 25.61 26.13
N MET A 54 -1.27 25.65 24.89
CA MET A 54 -1.56 24.46 24.10
C MET A 54 -0.26 23.68 23.79
N PRO A 55 -0.25 22.34 23.94
CA PRO A 55 0.96 21.55 23.75
C PRO A 55 1.50 21.70 22.32
N LYS A 56 2.81 21.91 22.22
CA LYS A 56 3.51 21.99 20.94
C LYS A 56 3.55 20.61 20.30
N THR A 57 3.17 20.54 19.03
CA THR A 57 3.23 19.30 18.24
C THR A 57 4.23 19.46 17.11
N TYR A 58 5.08 18.45 16.96
CA TYR A 58 6.15 18.33 15.98
C TYR A 58 5.77 17.24 14.97
N GLU A 59 6.02 17.49 13.68
CA GLU A 59 5.78 16.51 12.61
C GLU A 59 7.14 16.13 12.01
N ALA A 60 7.49 14.84 12.08
CA ALA A 60 8.67 14.30 11.42
C ALA A 60 8.23 13.49 10.20
N THR A 61 8.95 13.65 9.08
CA THR A 61 8.60 13.02 7.80
C THR A 61 9.74 12.15 7.31
N ALA A 62 9.42 10.91 6.96
CA ALA A 62 10.30 10.01 6.23
C ALA A 62 9.81 9.85 4.79
N VAL A 63 10.72 9.74 3.83
CA VAL A 63 10.39 9.57 2.41
C VAL A 63 10.94 8.24 1.92
N ILE A 64 10.04 7.42 1.36
CA ILE A 64 10.36 6.12 0.78
C ILE A 64 10.04 6.13 -0.72
N LEU A 65 10.88 5.42 -1.46
CA LEU A 65 10.63 5.04 -2.84
C LEU A 65 10.31 3.55 -2.85
N PRO A 66 9.06 3.16 -3.14
CA PRO A 66 8.73 1.74 -3.27
C PRO A 66 9.44 1.17 -4.49
N GLU A 67 10.24 0.12 -4.29
CA GLU A 67 10.82 -0.64 -5.40
C GLU A 67 9.78 -1.63 -5.92
N ALA A 68 8.76 -1.12 -6.61
CA ALA A 68 8.07 -1.95 -7.58
C ALA A 68 8.99 -1.98 -8.80
N LYS A 69 9.48 -3.16 -9.24
CA LYS A 69 10.13 -3.30 -10.55
C LYS A 69 9.21 -2.60 -11.57
N GLN A 70 9.59 -1.41 -12.02
CA GLN A 70 8.79 -0.57 -12.90
C GLN A 70 8.80 -1.19 -14.30
N GLY A 71 7.99 -2.23 -14.47
CA GLY A 71 7.57 -2.70 -15.78
C GLY A 71 6.35 -1.90 -16.20
N THR A 72 6.41 -1.28 -17.37
CA THR A 72 5.33 -0.48 -17.97
C THR A 72 4.11 -1.29 -18.39
N GLY A 73 4.11 -2.61 -18.21
CA GLY A 73 3.00 -3.51 -18.54
C GLY A 73 1.90 -3.54 -17.49
N SER A 74 0.64 -3.51 -17.94
CA SER A 74 -0.56 -3.79 -17.14
C SER A 74 -0.46 -5.15 -16.40
N GLU A 75 0.29 -6.08 -16.97
CA GLU A 75 0.51 -7.46 -16.49
C GLU A 75 1.35 -7.53 -15.21
N LEU A 76 2.42 -6.73 -15.09
CA LEU A 76 3.24 -6.70 -13.87
C LEU A 76 2.51 -6.00 -12.70
N LYS A 77 1.59 -5.08 -13.00
CA LYS A 77 0.71 -4.50 -11.98
C LYS A 77 -0.25 -5.54 -11.41
N ALA A 78 -0.81 -6.40 -12.25
CA ALA A 78 -1.70 -7.48 -11.80
C ALA A 78 -0.96 -8.49 -10.92
N ALA A 79 0.27 -8.90 -11.30
CA ALA A 79 1.10 -9.78 -10.48
C ALA A 79 1.46 -9.17 -9.11
N PHE A 80 1.77 -7.87 -9.08
CA PHE A 80 2.00 -7.13 -7.82
C PHE A 80 0.75 -7.09 -6.93
N LEU A 81 -0.44 -6.83 -7.51
CA LEU A 81 -1.69 -6.79 -6.74
C LEU A 81 -2.13 -8.18 -6.23
N GLU A 82 -1.86 -9.24 -6.99
CA GLU A 82 -2.08 -10.63 -6.56
C GLU A 82 -1.17 -11.01 -5.38
N GLN A 83 0.05 -10.48 -5.34
CA GLN A 83 0.97 -10.67 -4.21
C GLN A 83 0.40 -10.19 -2.87
N PHE A 84 -0.43 -9.14 -2.90
CA PHE A 84 -1.11 -8.61 -1.72
C PHE A 84 -2.54 -9.15 -1.54
N GLY A 85 -2.98 -10.11 -2.37
CA GLY A 85 -4.34 -10.70 -2.29
C GLY A 85 -5.46 -9.76 -2.74
N ILE A 86 -5.13 -8.63 -3.36
CA ILE A 86 -6.08 -7.56 -3.72
C ILE A 86 -6.78 -7.85 -5.06
N SER A 87 -6.20 -8.74 -5.88
CA SER A 87 -6.70 -9.07 -7.23
C SER A 87 -8.09 -9.73 -7.28
N GLY A 88 -8.65 -10.17 -6.14
CA GLY A 88 -10.00 -10.75 -6.06
C GLY A 88 -11.15 -9.74 -5.87
N LEU A 89 -10.83 -8.46 -5.63
CA LEU A 89 -11.83 -7.43 -5.26
C LEU A 89 -12.31 -6.57 -6.45
N GLY A 90 -12.03 -6.98 -7.70
CA GLY A 90 -12.41 -6.20 -8.89
C GLY A 90 -11.66 -4.87 -9.07
N ALA A 91 -10.67 -4.58 -8.22
CA ALA A 91 -9.87 -3.36 -8.24
C ALA A 91 -8.64 -3.51 -9.15
N THR A 92 -8.84 -3.54 -10.47
CA THR A 92 -7.75 -3.55 -11.47
C THR A 92 -7.04 -2.19 -11.60
N THR A 93 -7.50 -1.15 -10.89
CA THR A 93 -6.98 0.22 -10.95
C THR A 93 -6.03 0.59 -9.81
N ALA A 94 -5.89 -0.25 -8.78
CA ALA A 94 -5.10 0.08 -7.61
C ALA A 94 -3.62 0.24 -7.99
N THR A 95 -3.05 1.41 -7.73
CA THR A 95 -1.62 1.64 -7.99
C THR A 95 -0.77 1.00 -6.88
N PRO A 96 0.47 0.53 -7.16
CA PRO A 96 1.35 0.03 -6.11
C PRO A 96 1.49 1.01 -4.93
N ALA A 97 1.49 2.32 -5.21
CA ALA A 97 1.49 3.37 -4.20
C ALA A 97 0.24 3.36 -3.30
N GLU A 98 -0.96 3.06 -3.82
CA GLU A 98 -2.18 2.93 -3.01
C GLU A 98 -2.13 1.69 -2.11
N VAL A 99 -1.56 0.58 -2.60
CA VAL A 99 -1.33 -0.61 -1.78
C VAL A 99 -0.37 -0.29 -0.65
N PHE A 100 0.77 0.33 -0.93
CA PHE A 100 1.71 0.76 0.10
C PHE A 100 1.07 1.76 1.08
N GLU A 101 0.24 2.68 0.60
CA GLU A 101 -0.52 3.59 1.48
C GLU A 101 -1.48 2.83 2.42
N SER A 102 -2.19 1.83 1.91
CA SER A 102 -3.10 1.00 2.72
C SER A 102 -2.35 0.17 3.76
N VAL A 103 -1.18 -0.37 3.39
CA VAL A 103 -0.29 -1.11 4.28
C VAL A 103 0.26 -0.17 5.36
N LEU A 104 0.74 1.02 4.99
CA LEU A 104 1.19 2.07 5.91
C LEU A 104 0.09 2.61 6.86
N LYS A 105 -1.19 2.34 6.60
CA LYS A 105 -2.30 2.67 7.51
C LYS A 105 -2.81 1.45 8.28
N SER A 106 -2.19 0.29 8.08
CA SER A 106 -2.58 -0.96 8.73
C SER A 106 -2.28 -0.95 10.23
N ARG A 107 -3.18 -1.56 11.00
CA ARG A 107 -3.05 -1.71 12.46
C ARG A 107 -1.87 -2.62 12.83
N GLU A 108 -1.54 -3.59 11.99
CA GLU A 108 -0.44 -4.53 12.25
C GLU A 108 0.93 -3.82 12.22
N LEU A 109 1.13 -2.91 11.26
CA LEU A 109 2.34 -2.10 11.20
C LEU A 109 2.43 -1.12 12.37
N ALA A 110 1.33 -0.44 12.68
CA ALA A 110 1.24 0.42 13.87
C ALA A 110 1.59 -0.35 15.16
N ARG A 111 1.08 -1.58 15.31
CA ARG A 111 1.40 -2.46 16.43
C ARG A 111 2.89 -2.82 16.47
N GLY A 112 3.48 -3.21 15.34
CA GLY A 112 4.90 -3.55 15.23
C GLY A 112 5.82 -2.41 15.66
N VAL A 113 5.54 -1.19 15.18
CA VAL A 113 6.31 0.03 15.49
C VAL A 113 6.25 0.34 16.99
N LEU A 114 5.04 0.37 17.56
CA LEU A 114 4.84 0.69 18.98
C LEU A 114 5.45 -0.38 19.91
N SER A 115 5.43 -1.65 19.50
CA SER A 115 6.05 -2.73 20.26
C SER A 115 7.57 -2.65 20.23
N ARG A 116 8.18 -2.31 19.09
CA ARG A 116 9.64 -2.26 18.95
C ARG A 116 10.27 -1.10 19.70
N TYR A 117 9.59 0.04 19.73
CA TYR A 117 10.03 1.18 20.51
C TYR A 117 9.80 0.97 22.03
N ASN A 118 9.25 -0.18 22.45
CA ASN A 118 8.76 -0.39 23.82
C ASN A 118 7.87 0.78 24.30
N TYR A 119 7.16 1.41 23.38
CA TYR A 119 6.39 2.63 23.65
C TYR A 119 5.35 2.39 24.75
N PHE A 120 4.77 1.18 24.78
CA PHE A 120 3.83 0.78 25.82
C PHE A 120 4.45 0.70 27.22
N HIS A 121 5.73 0.38 27.33
CA HIS A 121 6.44 0.32 28.62
C HIS A 121 6.88 1.71 29.06
N ILE A 122 7.43 2.51 28.14
CA ILE A 122 7.87 3.90 28.40
C ILE A 122 6.68 4.77 28.84
N MET A 123 5.51 4.56 28.23
CA MET A 123 4.30 5.33 28.51
C MET A 123 3.41 4.71 29.61
N GLY A 124 3.82 3.59 30.23
CA GLY A 124 3.06 2.95 31.32
C GLY A 124 1.66 2.47 30.92
N ILE A 125 1.47 2.00 29.68
CA ILE A 125 0.14 1.69 29.12
C ILE A 125 -0.27 0.26 29.47
N ASP A 126 -1.39 0.11 30.19
CA ASP A 126 -1.99 -1.17 30.54
C ASP A 126 -2.42 -1.99 29.30
N ASN A 127 -2.38 -3.31 29.41
CA ASN A 127 -2.60 -4.26 28.32
C ASN A 127 -4.01 -4.11 27.71
N LYS A 128 -5.02 -3.75 28.52
CA LYS A 128 -6.41 -3.50 28.07
C LYS A 128 -6.54 -2.26 27.17
N SER A 129 -5.66 -1.28 27.32
CA SER A 129 -5.69 -0.02 26.55
C SER A 129 -4.79 -0.06 25.31
N ARG A 130 -3.92 -1.05 25.17
CA ARG A 130 -2.97 -1.17 24.04
C ARG A 130 -3.66 -1.14 22.68
N GLN A 131 -4.77 -1.86 22.53
CA GLN A 131 -5.49 -1.91 21.25
C GLN A 131 -6.05 -0.54 20.85
N LYS A 132 -6.59 0.22 21.82
CA LYS A 132 -7.09 1.58 21.56
C LYS A 132 -5.97 2.54 21.17
N VAL A 133 -4.80 2.38 21.78
CA VAL A 133 -3.61 3.18 21.45
C VAL A 133 -3.08 2.84 20.05
N ILE A 134 -3.05 1.56 19.68
CA ILE A 134 -2.69 1.12 18.32
C ILE A 134 -3.66 1.71 17.29
N ASP A 135 -4.96 1.62 17.55
CA ASP A 135 -5.99 2.15 16.66
C ASP A 135 -5.90 3.69 16.54
N GLY A 136 -5.64 4.39 17.64
CA GLY A 136 -5.42 5.83 17.65
C GLY A 136 -4.17 6.23 16.89
N PHE A 137 -3.07 5.49 17.10
CA PHE A 137 -1.81 5.73 16.43
C PHE A 137 -1.91 5.48 14.91
N ALA A 138 -2.50 4.37 14.49
CA ALA A 138 -2.71 4.05 13.06
C ALA A 138 -3.50 5.17 12.34
N LYS A 139 -4.48 5.78 13.00
CA LYS A 139 -5.23 6.92 12.46
C LYS A 139 -4.44 8.23 12.42
N SER A 140 -3.45 8.38 13.30
CA SER A 140 -2.61 9.59 13.37
C SER A 140 -1.51 9.64 12.30
N VAL A 141 -1.14 8.47 11.73
CA VAL A 141 -0.14 8.38 10.65
C VAL A 141 -0.69 9.04 9.40
N LYS A 142 0.04 10.04 8.90
CA LYS A 142 -0.30 10.71 7.64
C LYS A 142 0.61 10.18 6.54
N VAL A 143 0.00 9.69 5.47
CA VAL A 143 0.72 9.23 4.28
C VAL A 143 0.35 10.18 3.14
N LYS A 144 1.36 10.77 2.48
CA LYS A 144 1.16 11.62 1.30
C LYS A 144 1.94 11.05 0.12
N LYS A 145 1.25 10.93 -1.02
CA LYS A 145 1.82 10.53 -2.31
C LYS A 145 2.41 11.75 -3.03
N GLY A 146 3.61 11.61 -3.58
CA GLY A 146 4.19 12.60 -4.49
C GLY A 146 3.35 12.73 -5.75
N ARG A 147 3.01 13.96 -6.17
CA ARG A 147 2.20 14.19 -7.37
C ARG A 147 2.94 13.88 -8.68
N LYS A 148 4.26 14.11 -8.70
CA LYS A 148 5.13 13.94 -9.88
C LYS A 148 6.13 12.80 -9.72
N GLU A 149 6.55 12.52 -8.49
CA GLU A 149 7.52 11.50 -8.15
C GLU A 149 6.82 10.30 -7.49
N PRO A 150 7.22 9.06 -7.78
CA PRO A 150 6.65 7.85 -7.18
C PRO A 150 7.08 7.65 -5.71
N THR A 151 7.24 8.73 -4.95
CA THR A 151 7.64 8.71 -3.55
C THR A 151 6.41 8.68 -2.64
N LEU A 152 6.49 7.92 -1.55
CA LEU A 152 5.56 8.04 -0.43
C LEU A 152 6.26 8.72 0.74
N SER A 153 5.58 9.68 1.33
CA SER A 153 6.03 10.35 2.56
C SER A 153 5.15 9.91 3.71
N VAL A 154 5.79 9.46 4.79
CA VAL A 154 5.14 9.05 6.04
C VAL A 154 5.47 10.08 7.09
N SER A 155 4.44 10.77 7.58
CA SER A 155 4.56 11.81 8.60
C SER A 155 3.90 11.38 9.90
N ILE A 156 4.61 11.57 11.01
CA ILE A 156 4.14 11.23 12.36
C ILE A 156 4.18 12.49 13.24
N ASP A 157 3.08 12.73 13.94
CA ASP A 157 2.92 13.83 14.88
C ASP A 157 3.29 13.36 16.30
N SER A 158 4.18 14.08 17.00
CA SER A 158 4.50 13.84 18.41
C SER A 158 4.76 15.14 19.18
N HIS A 159 4.72 15.08 20.52
CA HIS A 159 5.06 16.20 21.40
C HIS A 159 6.56 16.44 21.51
N ASP A 160 7.36 15.39 21.28
CA ASP A 160 8.81 15.44 21.30
C ASP A 160 9.35 15.28 19.87
N PRO A 161 10.19 16.22 19.38
CA PRO A 161 10.76 16.14 18.04
C PRO A 161 11.65 14.90 17.83
N THR A 162 12.33 14.41 18.88
CA THR A 162 13.19 13.23 18.79
C THR A 162 12.35 11.97 18.60
N VAL A 163 11.33 11.80 19.45
CA VAL A 163 10.38 10.69 19.38
C VAL A 163 9.64 10.69 18.03
N ALA A 164 9.27 11.86 17.50
CA ALA A 164 8.64 11.94 16.18
C ALA A 164 9.52 11.33 15.08
N ALA A 165 10.79 11.72 15.04
CA ALA A 165 11.75 11.24 14.05
C ALA A 165 12.05 9.75 14.22
N ASP A 166 12.26 9.30 15.46
CA ASP A 166 12.54 7.90 15.75
C ASP A 166 11.36 6.98 15.42
N LEU A 167 10.13 7.41 15.71
CA LEU A 167 8.92 6.67 15.32
C LEU A 167 8.78 6.59 13.80
N ALA A 168 9.04 7.68 13.08
CA ALA A 168 8.94 7.70 11.62
C ALA A 168 10.01 6.79 10.97
N ASN A 169 11.24 6.82 11.48
CA ASN A 169 12.30 5.91 11.04
C ASN A 169 11.99 4.45 11.38
N THR A 170 11.47 4.18 12.59
CA THR A 170 11.03 2.84 13.00
C THR A 170 9.92 2.32 12.08
N TYR A 171 9.04 3.21 11.62
CA TYR A 171 7.97 2.88 10.66
C TYR A 171 8.53 2.30 9.36
N ILE A 172 9.60 2.89 8.82
CA ILE A 172 10.25 2.40 7.60
C ILE A 172 10.83 1.01 7.84
N VAL A 173 11.51 0.79 8.97
CA VAL A 173 12.14 -0.50 9.27
C VAL A 173 11.10 -1.60 9.47
N GLU A 174 9.99 -1.30 10.15
CA GLU A 174 8.90 -2.27 10.29
C GLU A 174 8.16 -2.52 8.99
N LEU A 175 8.03 -1.52 8.12
CA LEU A 175 7.50 -1.71 6.77
C LEU A 175 8.39 -2.64 5.94
N ASP A 176 9.71 -2.47 5.99
CA ASP A 176 10.65 -3.38 5.31
C ASP A 176 10.53 -4.82 5.85
N LYS A 177 10.43 -4.97 7.17
CA LYS A 177 10.23 -6.29 7.80
C LYS A 177 8.89 -6.92 7.42
N TYR A 178 7.81 -6.15 7.47
CA TYR A 178 6.47 -6.59 7.06
C TYR A 178 6.49 -7.06 5.61
N ASN A 179 7.14 -6.29 4.75
CA ASN A 179 7.30 -6.64 3.35
C ASN A 179 8.11 -7.92 3.18
N ARG A 180 9.29 -8.07 3.79
CA ARG A 180 10.08 -9.31 3.71
C ARG A 180 9.32 -10.55 4.19
N THR A 181 8.43 -10.39 5.18
CA THR A 181 7.68 -11.51 5.77
C THR A 181 6.44 -11.87 4.95
N ASN A 182 5.73 -10.87 4.42
CA ASN A 182 4.44 -11.06 3.75
C ASN A 182 4.55 -11.09 2.23
N MET A 183 5.67 -10.59 1.66
CA MET A 183 5.96 -10.79 0.26
C MET A 183 6.43 -12.21 0.03
N VAL A 184 5.49 -13.10 -0.29
CA VAL A 184 5.85 -14.30 -1.05
C VAL A 184 6.31 -13.82 -2.41
N THR A 185 7.62 -13.69 -2.58
CA THR A 185 8.19 -13.22 -3.84
C THR A 185 7.94 -14.26 -4.92
N SER A 186 7.91 -13.80 -6.16
CA SER A 186 7.84 -14.68 -7.33
C SER A 186 8.97 -15.72 -7.32
N ALA A 187 10.17 -15.33 -6.88
CA ALA A 187 11.32 -16.21 -6.70
C ALA A 187 11.03 -17.32 -5.67
N GLN A 188 10.43 -16.97 -4.52
CA GLN A 188 10.05 -17.96 -3.50
C GLN A 188 8.99 -18.96 -4.00
N ARG A 189 8.00 -18.50 -4.79
CA ARG A 189 6.99 -19.41 -5.39
C ARG A 189 7.60 -20.35 -6.41
N LEU A 190 8.54 -19.86 -7.23
CA LEU A 190 9.26 -20.66 -8.21
C LEU A 190 10.16 -21.68 -7.52
N ARG A 191 10.93 -21.27 -6.49
CA ARG A 191 11.75 -22.18 -5.69
C ARG A 191 10.92 -23.33 -5.13
N LYS A 192 9.79 -23.01 -4.48
CA LYS A 192 8.91 -24.03 -3.90
C LYS A 192 8.35 -24.99 -4.95
N TYR A 193 7.99 -24.48 -6.12
CA TYR A 193 7.51 -25.31 -7.23
C TYR A 193 8.60 -26.27 -7.75
N ILE A 194 9.82 -25.78 -7.95
CA ILE A 194 10.95 -26.61 -8.38
C ILE A 194 11.28 -27.65 -7.30
N GLU A 195 11.20 -27.28 -6.03
CA GLU A 195 11.40 -28.18 -4.89
C GLU A 195 10.38 -29.33 -4.87
N GLU A 196 9.09 -29.04 -5.04
CA GLU A 196 8.01 -30.05 -5.17
C GLU A 196 8.23 -30.95 -6.39
N ARG A 197 8.61 -30.36 -7.54
CA ARG A 197 8.87 -31.13 -8.78
C ARG A 197 10.12 -32.01 -8.65
N LEU A 198 11.15 -31.54 -7.96
CA LEU A 198 12.37 -32.30 -7.68
C LEU A 198 12.07 -33.50 -6.78
N GLN A 199 11.24 -33.34 -5.75
CA GLN A 199 10.80 -34.46 -4.91
C GLN A 199 10.08 -35.53 -5.73
N ALA A 200 9.14 -35.13 -6.60
CA ALA A 200 8.45 -36.06 -7.49
C ALA A 200 9.43 -36.74 -8.47
N ALA A 201 10.37 -36.00 -9.06
CA ALA A 201 11.37 -36.54 -9.97
C ALA A 201 12.32 -37.54 -9.30
N ASN A 202 12.70 -37.29 -8.03
CA ASN A 202 13.51 -38.22 -7.24
C ASN A 202 12.76 -39.54 -6.98
N ALA A 203 11.48 -39.48 -6.64
CA ALA A 203 10.66 -40.69 -6.46
C ALA A 203 10.51 -41.48 -7.78
N GLU A 204 10.30 -40.79 -8.90
CA GLU A 204 10.25 -41.42 -10.22
C GLU A 204 11.59 -42.06 -10.62
N LEU A 205 12.71 -41.42 -10.29
CA LEU A 205 14.06 -41.96 -10.51
C LEU A 205 14.30 -43.22 -9.67
N GLU A 206 13.92 -43.20 -8.39
CA GLU A 206 14.07 -44.35 -7.51
C GLU A 206 13.30 -45.57 -8.02
N LEU A 207 12.04 -45.37 -8.45
CA LEU A 207 11.23 -46.42 -9.06
C LEU A 207 11.88 -46.98 -10.33
N ALA A 208 12.38 -46.11 -11.22
CA ALA A 208 13.08 -46.54 -12.43
C ALA A 208 14.36 -47.33 -12.11
N GLN A 209 15.13 -46.92 -11.10
CA GLN A 209 16.32 -47.64 -10.65
C GLN A 209 15.98 -49.00 -10.03
N GLN A 210 14.87 -49.11 -9.31
CA GLN A 210 14.39 -50.38 -8.76
C GLN A 210 13.94 -51.34 -9.86
N GLU A 211 13.21 -50.85 -10.88
CA GLU A 211 12.83 -51.64 -12.06
C GLU A 211 14.07 -52.18 -12.80
N LEU A 212 15.08 -51.33 -13.03
CA LEU A 212 16.34 -51.74 -13.65
C LEU A 212 17.06 -52.81 -12.82
N ARG A 213 17.18 -52.60 -11.50
CA ARG A 213 17.84 -53.56 -10.59
C ARG A 213 17.16 -54.92 -10.63
N LYS A 214 15.83 -54.97 -10.50
CA LYS A 214 15.06 -56.22 -10.58
C LYS A 214 15.27 -56.95 -11.91
N PHE A 215 15.32 -56.20 -13.01
CA PHE A 215 15.57 -56.77 -14.33
C PHE A 215 16.99 -57.36 -14.44
N GLN A 216 18.01 -56.66 -13.93
CA GLN A 216 19.40 -57.13 -13.92
C GLN A 216 19.61 -58.37 -13.05
N GLU A 217 18.98 -58.42 -11.88
CA GLU A 217 19.00 -59.58 -10.96
C GLU A 217 18.38 -60.83 -11.60
N GLN A 218 17.28 -60.66 -12.33
CA GLN A 218 16.57 -61.77 -12.97
C GLN A 218 17.29 -62.29 -14.22
N ASN A 219 17.89 -61.40 -15.02
CA ASN A 219 18.37 -61.74 -16.36
C ASN A 219 19.90 -61.87 -16.48
N ARG A 220 20.68 -61.56 -15.43
CA ARG A 220 22.17 -61.70 -15.41
C ARG A 220 22.88 -61.09 -16.64
N ALA A 221 22.33 -60.04 -17.22
CA ALA A 221 22.88 -59.34 -18.39
C ALA A 221 23.75 -58.15 -17.94
N ILE A 222 24.91 -57.94 -18.58
CA ILE A 222 25.92 -56.94 -18.16
C ILE A 222 26.50 -56.10 -19.31
N SER A 223 26.09 -56.26 -20.58
CA SER A 223 26.75 -55.51 -21.68
C SER A 223 25.80 -54.73 -22.58
N ILE A 224 25.92 -53.40 -22.55
CA ILE A 224 25.29 -52.48 -23.51
C ILE A 224 26.28 -52.18 -24.65
N SER A 225 25.76 -52.04 -25.87
CA SER A 225 26.58 -51.65 -27.02
C SER A 225 26.91 -50.15 -26.99
N LYS A 226 28.10 -49.75 -27.47
CA LYS A 226 28.50 -48.32 -27.57
C LYS A 226 27.50 -47.47 -28.39
N GLN A 227 26.80 -48.09 -29.33
CA GLN A 227 25.75 -47.43 -30.13
C GLN A 227 24.51 -47.13 -29.30
N ALA A 228 24.07 -48.05 -28.43
CA ALA A 228 23.00 -47.77 -27.48
C ALA A 228 23.42 -46.64 -26.53
N GLU A 229 24.64 -46.65 -25.98
CA GLU A 229 25.11 -45.56 -25.10
C GLU A 229 25.04 -44.17 -25.76
N ALA A 230 25.39 -44.06 -27.04
CA ALA A 230 25.32 -42.81 -27.79
C ALA A 230 23.87 -42.32 -27.99
N THR A 231 22.96 -43.21 -28.41
CA THR A 231 21.53 -42.88 -28.54
C THR A 231 20.91 -42.52 -27.18
N LEU A 232 21.27 -43.25 -26.12
CA LEU A 232 20.81 -43.01 -24.75
C LEU A 232 21.24 -41.63 -24.23
N LYS A 233 22.47 -41.21 -24.54
CA LYS A 233 22.97 -39.88 -24.17
C LYS A 233 22.12 -38.78 -24.81
N VAL A 234 21.81 -38.91 -26.11
CA VAL A 234 20.98 -37.94 -26.84
C VAL A 234 19.56 -37.89 -26.28
N LEU A 235 18.97 -39.05 -26.01
CA LEU A 235 17.60 -39.10 -25.53
C LEU A 235 17.49 -38.52 -24.12
N SER A 236 18.50 -38.73 -23.27
CA SER A 236 18.60 -38.08 -21.96
C SER A 236 18.74 -36.55 -22.08
N GLU A 237 19.54 -36.06 -23.03
CA GLU A 237 19.68 -34.62 -23.33
C GLU A 237 18.35 -34.01 -23.83
N LEU A 238 17.63 -34.71 -24.71
CA LEU A 238 16.32 -34.27 -25.21
C LEU A 238 15.25 -34.25 -24.10
N GLU A 239 15.21 -35.27 -23.25
CA GLU A 239 14.30 -35.29 -22.09
C GLU A 239 14.62 -34.16 -21.10
N ALA A 240 15.90 -33.95 -20.78
CA ALA A 240 16.32 -32.85 -19.92
C ALA A 240 15.91 -31.49 -20.52
N ARG A 241 16.07 -31.31 -21.84
CA ARG A 241 15.64 -30.09 -22.54
C ARG A 241 14.13 -29.92 -22.55
N ARG A 242 13.36 -31.00 -22.75
CA ARG A 242 11.88 -30.97 -22.67
C ARG A 242 11.42 -30.53 -21.28
N VAL A 243 12.00 -31.12 -20.23
CA VAL A 243 11.67 -30.72 -18.85
C VAL A 243 12.12 -29.29 -18.56
N ALA A 244 13.20 -28.79 -19.17
CA ALA A 244 13.59 -27.38 -19.07
C ALA A 244 12.56 -26.43 -19.64
N LEU A 245 11.99 -26.76 -20.79
CA LEU A 245 10.88 -26.01 -21.37
C LEU A 245 9.61 -26.14 -20.52
N GLU A 246 9.35 -27.30 -19.93
CA GLU A 246 8.21 -27.53 -19.03
C GLU A 246 8.32 -26.65 -17.77
N VAL A 247 9.50 -26.56 -17.14
CA VAL A 247 9.71 -25.68 -15.98
C VAL A 247 9.62 -24.21 -16.39
N GLN A 248 10.18 -23.82 -17.55
CA GLN A 248 10.04 -22.45 -18.05
C GLN A 248 8.57 -22.08 -18.30
N LYS A 249 7.80 -23.01 -18.88
CA LYS A 249 6.37 -22.85 -19.10
C LYS A 249 5.65 -22.70 -17.76
N ALA A 250 5.88 -23.60 -16.80
CA ALA A 250 5.25 -23.55 -15.49
C ALA A 250 5.59 -22.28 -14.71
N ALA A 251 6.83 -21.77 -14.85
CA ALA A 251 7.21 -20.47 -14.32
C ALA A 251 6.35 -19.38 -14.96
N LYS A 252 6.27 -19.32 -16.30
CA LYS A 252 5.49 -18.33 -17.05
C LYS A 252 3.97 -18.41 -16.78
N GLU A 253 3.37 -19.59 -16.75
CA GLU A 253 1.94 -19.79 -16.45
C GLU A 253 1.54 -19.29 -15.06
N LYS A 254 2.48 -19.25 -14.10
CA LYS A 254 2.22 -18.62 -12.80
C LYS A 254 2.25 -17.09 -12.82
N PHE A 255 2.84 -16.50 -13.87
CA PHE A 255 2.85 -15.04 -14.09
C PHE A 255 1.72 -14.57 -15.01
N TYR A 256 1.29 -15.40 -15.95
CA TYR A 256 0.27 -15.07 -16.94
C TYR A 256 -1.01 -15.86 -16.68
N ARG A 257 -2.15 -15.19 -16.54
CA ARG A 257 -3.47 -15.83 -16.64
C ARG A 257 -4.01 -15.67 -18.06
N GLY A 258 -3.89 -16.70 -18.90
CA GLY A 258 -4.48 -16.75 -20.25
C GLY A 258 -3.56 -17.34 -21.33
N GLN A 259 -4.07 -17.43 -22.57
CA GLN A 259 -3.28 -17.79 -23.75
C GLN A 259 -2.30 -16.65 -24.08
N HIS A 260 -1.01 -16.94 -23.98
CA HIS A 260 0.07 -16.01 -24.32
C HIS A 260 0.93 -16.62 -25.43
N LEU A 261 1.32 -15.82 -26.42
CA LEU A 261 2.10 -16.27 -27.59
C LEU A 261 3.38 -17.03 -27.18
N GLU A 262 4.04 -16.60 -26.11
CA GLU A 262 5.24 -17.28 -25.60
C GLU A 262 4.96 -18.67 -25.02
N ILE A 263 3.78 -18.89 -24.41
CA ILE A 263 3.39 -20.21 -23.89
C ILE A 263 3.12 -21.16 -25.06
N GLU A 264 2.49 -20.65 -26.13
CA GLU A 264 2.29 -21.43 -27.37
C GLU A 264 3.61 -21.78 -28.04
N GLN A 265 4.56 -20.85 -28.09
CA GLN A 265 5.92 -21.12 -28.59
C GLN A 265 6.63 -22.20 -27.77
N LEU A 266 6.54 -22.14 -26.43
CA LEU A 266 7.09 -23.18 -25.56
C LEU A 266 6.42 -24.54 -25.80
N ASN A 267 5.09 -24.56 -25.94
CA ASN A 267 4.35 -25.79 -26.25
C ASN A 267 4.79 -26.39 -27.59
N ALA A 268 4.92 -25.58 -28.65
CA ALA A 268 5.38 -26.03 -29.96
C ALA A 268 6.81 -26.61 -29.90
N GLN A 269 7.70 -25.98 -29.12
CA GLN A 269 9.06 -26.50 -28.92
C GLN A 269 9.05 -27.83 -28.15
N MET A 270 8.24 -27.95 -27.08
CA MET A 270 8.11 -29.21 -26.34
C MET A 270 7.55 -30.34 -27.22
N GLU A 271 6.55 -30.04 -28.06
CA GLU A 271 5.95 -30.99 -28.98
C GLU A 271 6.95 -31.48 -30.03
N ALA A 272 7.76 -30.57 -30.58
CA ALA A 272 8.84 -30.92 -31.50
C ALA A 272 9.89 -31.84 -30.85
N ILE A 273 10.30 -31.54 -29.61
CA ILE A 273 11.22 -32.41 -28.85
C ILE A 273 10.57 -33.76 -28.55
N GLN A 274 9.29 -33.78 -28.17
CA GLN A 274 8.56 -35.01 -27.90
C GLN A 274 8.50 -35.91 -29.14
N LYS A 275 8.28 -35.32 -30.31
CA LYS A 275 8.30 -36.04 -31.59
C LYS A 275 9.66 -36.69 -31.83
N ASN A 276 10.76 -35.98 -31.55
CA ASN A 276 12.12 -36.53 -31.68
C ASN A 276 12.39 -37.67 -30.69
N ILE A 277 11.95 -37.54 -29.43
CA ILE A 277 12.03 -38.60 -28.42
C ILE A 277 11.25 -39.85 -28.90
N ASN A 278 10.02 -39.67 -29.37
CA ASN A 278 9.19 -40.78 -29.85
C ASN A 278 9.85 -41.49 -31.05
N ARG A 279 10.43 -40.75 -31.99
CA ARG A 279 11.14 -41.34 -33.13
C ARG A 279 12.36 -42.16 -32.69
N LEU A 280 13.18 -41.65 -31.76
CA LEU A 280 14.35 -42.38 -31.27
C LEU A 280 14.00 -43.59 -30.39
N THR A 281 12.82 -43.57 -29.76
CA THR A 281 12.38 -44.63 -28.85
C THR A 281 11.67 -45.77 -29.59
N TYR A 282 10.81 -45.44 -30.56
CA TYR A 282 9.85 -46.40 -31.12
C TYR A 282 9.89 -46.52 -32.65
N SER A 283 10.68 -45.73 -33.38
CA SER A 283 10.68 -45.78 -34.85
C SER A 283 11.27 -47.07 -35.37
N GLU A 284 10.65 -47.64 -36.40
CA GLU A 284 11.19 -48.79 -37.13
C GLU A 284 12.22 -48.38 -38.20
N GLU A 285 12.46 -47.06 -38.38
CA GLU A 285 13.45 -46.56 -39.33
C GLU A 285 14.86 -46.97 -38.87
N PRO A 286 15.72 -47.53 -39.75
CA PRO A 286 17.06 -47.97 -39.36
C PRO A 286 17.97 -46.82 -38.92
N ARG A 287 17.66 -45.57 -39.34
CA ARG A 287 18.35 -44.36 -38.93
C ARG A 287 17.38 -43.19 -38.89
N VAL A 288 17.35 -42.48 -37.77
CA VAL A 288 16.54 -41.28 -37.58
C VAL A 288 17.44 -40.04 -37.61
N PRO A 289 17.16 -39.06 -38.49
CA PRO A 289 17.84 -37.77 -38.47
C PRO A 289 17.39 -36.95 -37.27
N VAL A 290 18.34 -36.45 -36.48
CA VAL A 290 18.12 -35.54 -35.37
C VAL A 290 18.97 -34.30 -35.59
N GLU A 291 18.33 -33.13 -35.56
CA GLU A 291 19.01 -31.85 -35.70
C GLU A 291 19.43 -31.34 -34.31
N ARG A 292 20.75 -31.27 -34.05
CA ARG A 292 21.30 -30.80 -32.76
C ARG A 292 21.54 -29.29 -32.73
N GLU A 293 22.19 -28.77 -33.77
CA GLU A 293 22.64 -27.38 -33.89
C GLU A 293 22.39 -26.88 -35.31
N LYS A 294 21.81 -25.69 -35.46
CA LYS A 294 21.51 -24.97 -36.72
C LYS A 294 22.02 -25.67 -38.01
N GLY A 295 21.25 -26.63 -38.54
CA GLY A 295 21.53 -27.30 -39.81
C GLY A 295 22.39 -28.57 -39.77
N LYS A 296 22.95 -28.98 -38.63
CA LYS A 296 23.67 -30.27 -38.49
C LYS A 296 22.70 -31.39 -38.15
N VAL A 297 22.46 -32.24 -39.15
CA VAL A 297 21.66 -33.45 -39.03
C VAL A 297 22.56 -34.63 -38.73
N GLU A 298 22.39 -35.22 -37.54
CA GLU A 298 23.08 -36.44 -37.13
C GLU A 298 22.11 -37.63 -37.17
N PHE A 299 22.59 -38.79 -37.60
CA PHE A 299 21.78 -40.00 -37.73
C PHE A 299 21.98 -40.92 -36.52
N TYR A 300 20.89 -41.28 -35.88
CA TYR A 300 20.86 -42.19 -34.72
C TYR A 300 20.07 -43.44 -35.04
N ILE A 301 20.47 -44.56 -34.45
CA ILE A 301 19.74 -45.83 -34.55
C ILE A 301 18.67 -45.82 -33.45
N PRO A 302 17.37 -45.96 -33.78
CA PRO A 302 16.31 -46.08 -32.79
C PRO A 302 16.49 -47.30 -31.89
N LEU A 303 15.99 -47.21 -30.67
CA LEU A 303 16.16 -48.27 -29.69
C LEU A 303 15.59 -49.61 -30.17
N THR A 304 14.44 -49.59 -30.85
CA THR A 304 13.72 -50.73 -31.45
C THR A 304 14.55 -51.55 -32.43
N CYS A 305 15.52 -50.93 -33.10
CA CYS A 305 16.37 -51.59 -34.10
C CYS A 305 17.66 -52.18 -33.52
N ILE A 306 17.86 -52.10 -32.20
CA ILE A 306 19.02 -52.64 -31.49
C ILE A 306 18.69 -54.09 -31.04
N PRO A 307 19.32 -55.15 -31.60
CA PRO A 307 18.94 -56.55 -31.33
C PRO A 307 19.04 -56.96 -29.85
N ALA A 308 18.03 -57.69 -29.35
CA ALA A 308 17.95 -58.20 -27.97
C ALA A 308 18.76 -59.51 -27.80
N LEU A 309 19.60 -59.69 -26.77
CA LEU A 309 19.28 -59.84 -25.34
C LEU A 309 19.26 -58.54 -24.50
N ASN A 310 19.63 -57.40 -25.10
CA ASN A 310 19.92 -56.14 -24.42
C ASN A 310 18.85 -55.02 -24.59
N PHE A 311 17.68 -55.31 -25.19
CA PHE A 311 16.69 -54.28 -25.53
C PHE A 311 15.93 -53.73 -24.30
N ASP A 312 15.38 -54.62 -23.47
CA ASP A 312 14.62 -54.23 -22.27
C ASP A 312 15.51 -53.56 -21.21
N GLU A 313 16.75 -54.04 -21.05
CA GLU A 313 17.75 -53.39 -20.18
C GLU A 313 18.11 -51.99 -20.69
N SER A 314 18.35 -51.84 -22.00
CA SER A 314 18.65 -50.54 -22.61
C SER A 314 17.52 -49.53 -22.40
N ARG A 315 16.26 -49.98 -22.48
CA ARG A 315 15.08 -49.15 -22.22
C ARG A 315 14.96 -48.76 -20.74
N LEU A 316 15.23 -49.68 -19.81
CA LEU A 316 15.22 -49.37 -18.38
C LEU A 316 16.38 -48.44 -18.00
N LEU A 317 17.56 -48.65 -18.56
CA LEU A 317 18.71 -47.76 -18.36
C LEU A 317 18.45 -46.39 -18.94
N LEU A 318 17.79 -46.29 -20.11
CA LEU A 318 17.32 -45.03 -20.67
C LEU A 318 16.45 -44.28 -19.67
N LYS A 319 15.43 -44.96 -19.13
CA LYS A 319 14.51 -44.38 -18.16
C LYS A 319 15.29 -43.84 -16.96
N VAL A 320 16.26 -44.60 -16.43
CA VAL A 320 17.12 -44.15 -15.32
C VAL A 320 17.98 -42.95 -15.72
N LYS A 321 18.70 -42.99 -16.84
CA LYS A 321 19.56 -41.88 -17.29
C LYS A 321 18.77 -40.60 -17.54
N ALA A 322 17.60 -40.72 -18.17
CA ALA A 322 16.78 -39.56 -18.47
C ALA A 322 16.19 -38.94 -17.20
N LYS A 323 15.68 -39.76 -16.27
CA LYS A 323 15.26 -39.29 -14.93
C LYS A 323 16.42 -38.68 -14.13
N THR A 324 17.62 -39.23 -14.22
CA THR A 324 18.83 -38.68 -13.59
C THR A 324 19.17 -37.30 -14.16
N GLY A 325 19.09 -37.14 -15.49
CA GLY A 325 19.27 -35.84 -16.16
C GLY A 325 18.26 -34.80 -15.69
N VAL A 326 17.00 -35.19 -15.54
CA VAL A 326 15.93 -34.33 -15.01
C VAL A 326 16.22 -33.90 -13.57
N VAL A 327 16.58 -34.82 -12.68
CA VAL A 327 16.94 -34.50 -11.28
C VAL A 327 18.12 -33.54 -11.22
N THR A 328 19.17 -33.80 -12.01
CA THR A 328 20.38 -32.96 -12.06
C THR A 328 20.06 -31.54 -12.53
N MET A 329 19.24 -31.43 -13.57
CA MET A 329 18.76 -30.15 -14.08
C MET A 329 17.91 -29.42 -13.04
N LEU A 330 16.92 -30.09 -12.42
CA LEU A 330 16.03 -29.47 -11.44
C LEU A 330 16.80 -29.02 -10.19
N THR A 331 17.81 -29.78 -9.78
CA THR A 331 18.73 -29.39 -8.71
C THR A 331 19.50 -28.12 -9.09
N THR A 332 20.02 -28.05 -10.30
CA THR A 332 20.73 -26.85 -10.80
C THR A 332 19.80 -25.63 -10.83
N GLN A 333 18.56 -25.81 -11.32
CA GLN A 333 17.56 -24.74 -11.32
C GLN A 333 17.11 -24.34 -9.92
N LEU A 334 17.04 -25.28 -8.97
CA LEU A 334 16.70 -25.00 -7.59
C LEU A 334 17.78 -24.14 -6.93
N GLU A 335 19.06 -24.45 -7.14
CA GLU A 335 20.16 -23.63 -6.63
C GLU A 335 20.15 -22.22 -7.23
N GLN A 336 19.87 -22.10 -8.53
CA GLN A 336 19.68 -20.80 -9.16
C GLN A 336 18.48 -20.03 -8.56
N ALA A 337 17.34 -20.70 -8.36
CA ALA A 337 16.16 -20.08 -7.76
C ALA A 337 16.39 -19.63 -6.31
N LYS A 338 17.18 -20.39 -5.52
CA LYS A 338 17.59 -19.98 -4.18
C LYS A 338 18.48 -18.73 -4.21
N LEU A 339 19.41 -18.63 -5.17
CA LEU A 339 20.24 -17.44 -5.35
C LEU A 339 19.40 -16.22 -5.74
N ASP A 340 18.42 -16.40 -6.63
CA ASP A 340 17.53 -15.31 -7.06
C ASP A 340 16.61 -14.85 -5.91
N GLU A 341 16.10 -15.77 -5.09
CA GLU A 341 15.35 -15.43 -3.87
C GLU A 341 16.20 -14.63 -2.87
N ALA A 342 17.48 -14.98 -2.71
CA ALA A 342 18.39 -14.24 -1.84
C ALA A 342 18.77 -12.86 -2.40
N ARG A 343 18.74 -12.67 -3.73
CA ARG A 343 19.07 -11.41 -4.41
C ARG A 343 17.92 -10.40 -4.40
N ASP A 344 16.67 -10.83 -4.47
CA ASP A 344 15.46 -9.98 -4.51
C ASP A 344 15.13 -9.29 -3.15
N MET A 345 16.13 -9.00 -2.30
CA MET A 345 15.93 -8.65 -0.87
C MET A 345 15.76 -7.17 -0.46
N PRO A 346 15.82 -6.12 -1.31
CA PRO A 346 15.29 -4.81 -0.94
C PRO A 346 13.87 -4.62 -1.48
N THR A 347 12.87 -4.53 -0.58
CA THR A 347 11.50 -4.19 -1.00
C THR A 347 11.25 -2.68 -1.01
N ILE A 348 12.10 -1.91 -0.31
CA ILE A 348 11.92 -0.48 -0.08
C ILE A 348 13.26 0.22 -0.16
N ASN A 349 13.32 1.27 -0.99
CA ASN A 349 14.45 2.17 -0.99
C ASN A 349 14.11 3.40 -0.14
N VAL A 350 14.97 3.70 0.84
CA VAL A 350 14.78 4.85 1.73
C VAL A 350 15.42 6.05 1.07
N LEU A 351 14.60 6.97 0.57
CA LEU A 351 15.08 8.17 -0.10
C LEU A 351 15.56 9.21 0.91
N ASP A 352 14.78 9.42 1.97
CA ASP A 352 15.10 10.35 3.04
C ASP A 352 14.64 9.83 4.40
N ARG A 353 15.52 9.93 5.41
CA ARG A 353 15.21 9.52 6.78
C ARG A 353 14.58 10.68 7.53
N ALA A 354 13.72 10.37 8.50
CA ALA A 354 13.13 11.40 9.32
C ALA A 354 14.17 12.03 10.25
N HIS A 355 14.27 13.35 10.21
CA HIS A 355 15.08 14.16 11.12
C HIS A 355 14.19 14.87 12.16
N PRO A 356 14.70 15.13 13.38
CA PRO A 356 13.97 15.88 14.40
C PRO A 356 13.62 17.29 13.88
N PRO A 357 12.33 17.67 13.81
CA PRO A 357 11.93 18.97 13.28
C PRO A 357 12.29 20.10 14.25
N GLU A 358 12.89 21.17 13.73
CA GLU A 358 13.31 22.33 14.54
C GLU A 358 12.13 23.19 15.02
N ARG A 359 11.02 23.19 14.27
CA ARG A 359 9.86 24.05 14.53
C ARG A 359 8.59 23.22 14.71
N PRO A 360 7.74 23.56 15.70
CA PRO A 360 6.46 22.89 15.87
C PRO A 360 5.50 23.27 14.73
N ILE A 361 4.71 22.31 14.27
CA ILE A 361 3.68 22.55 13.25
C ILE A 361 2.41 23.16 13.86
N LYS A 362 2.14 22.88 15.14
CA LYS A 362 1.00 23.40 15.90
C LYS A 362 1.43 23.78 17.32
N PRO A 363 0.80 24.81 17.91
CA PRO A 363 -0.14 25.76 17.29
C PRO A 363 0.55 26.82 16.42
N ARG A 364 -0.13 27.29 15.36
CA ARG A 364 0.40 28.32 14.45
C ARG A 364 0.17 29.71 15.04
N LEU A 365 1.03 30.13 15.96
CA LEU A 365 0.90 31.39 16.73
C LEU A 365 0.50 32.59 15.86
N LYS A 366 1.23 32.85 14.77
CA LYS A 366 0.97 33.99 13.87
C LYS A 366 -0.43 33.94 13.25
N LEU A 367 -0.87 32.76 12.81
CA LEU A 367 -2.18 32.56 12.18
C LEU A 367 -3.31 32.68 13.21
N ASN A 368 -3.14 32.07 14.40
CA ASN A 368 -4.13 32.13 15.46
C ASN A 368 -4.34 33.57 15.96
N ILE A 369 -3.25 34.33 16.10
CA ILE A 369 -3.30 35.74 16.50
C ILE A 369 -4.01 36.59 15.43
N LEU A 370 -3.68 36.39 14.14
CA LEU A 370 -4.34 37.10 13.04
C LEU A 370 -5.83 36.80 13.00
N LEU A 371 -6.20 35.51 13.04
CA LEU A 371 -7.60 35.09 13.01
C LEU A 371 -8.36 35.58 14.25
N GLY A 372 -7.72 35.51 15.43
CA GLY A 372 -8.27 36.03 16.68
C GLY A 372 -8.51 37.54 16.62
N ALA A 373 -7.60 38.31 16.00
CA ALA A 373 -7.76 39.74 15.82
C ALA A 373 -8.93 40.08 14.89
N VAL A 374 -9.08 39.36 13.77
CA VAL A 374 -10.21 39.54 12.84
C VAL A 374 -11.53 39.22 13.53
N VAL A 375 -11.63 38.06 14.17
CA VAL A 375 -12.86 37.64 14.89
C VAL A 375 -13.21 38.61 16.01
N ALA A 376 -12.21 39.09 16.76
CA ALA A 376 -12.41 40.07 17.81
C ALA A 376 -12.91 41.42 17.29
N LEU A 377 -12.41 41.87 16.13
CA LEU A 377 -12.87 43.12 15.52
C LEU A 377 -14.35 43.02 15.13
N PHE A 378 -14.76 41.94 14.47
CA PHE A 378 -16.16 41.74 14.11
C PHE A 378 -17.07 41.61 15.34
N LEU A 379 -16.67 40.82 16.34
CA LEU A 379 -17.42 40.70 17.58
C LEU A 379 -17.49 42.01 18.36
N GLY A 380 -16.40 42.79 18.35
CA GLY A 380 -16.36 44.10 19.00
C GLY A 380 -17.30 45.11 18.34
N ILE A 381 -17.32 45.15 17.00
CA ILE A 381 -18.26 45.99 16.24
C ILE A 381 -19.70 45.55 16.53
N PHE A 382 -19.99 44.25 16.46
CA PHE A 382 -21.32 43.70 16.75
C PHE A 382 -21.77 44.05 18.17
N LEU A 383 -20.88 43.91 19.17
CA LEU A 383 -21.20 44.19 20.56
C LEU A 383 -21.43 45.68 20.82
N ILE A 384 -20.75 46.57 20.09
CA ILE A 384 -21.02 48.02 20.13
C ILE A 384 -22.40 48.32 19.56
N PHE A 385 -22.76 47.76 18.40
CA PHE A 385 -24.10 47.94 17.82
C PHE A 385 -25.18 47.36 18.72
N PHE A 386 -24.95 46.19 19.31
CA PHE A 386 -25.90 45.57 20.24
C PHE A 386 -26.10 46.43 21.49
N LEU A 387 -25.02 46.94 22.08
CA LEU A 387 -25.10 47.84 23.23
C LEU A 387 -25.76 49.19 22.87
N GLU A 388 -25.61 49.67 21.64
CA GLU A 388 -26.26 50.89 21.18
C GLU A 388 -27.75 50.64 20.89
N TYR A 389 -28.09 49.51 20.28
CA TYR A 389 -29.47 49.06 20.04
C TYR A 389 -30.25 48.93 21.34
N THR A 390 -29.69 48.22 22.33
CA THR A 390 -30.32 48.09 23.66
C THR A 390 -30.44 49.41 24.41
N HIS A 391 -29.56 50.37 24.16
CA HIS A 391 -29.65 51.71 24.74
C HIS A 391 -30.74 52.55 24.07
N ARG A 392 -30.84 52.50 22.73
CA ARG A 392 -31.87 53.21 21.94
C ARG A 392 -33.28 52.68 22.25
N VAL A 393 -33.46 51.36 22.26
CA VAL A 393 -34.74 50.71 22.61
C VAL A 393 -35.18 51.05 24.05
N GLY A 394 -34.24 51.36 24.95
CA GLY A 394 -34.55 51.82 26.31
C GLY A 394 -34.96 53.30 26.41
N GLN A 395 -34.74 54.11 25.38
CA GLN A 395 -35.06 55.55 25.34
C GLN A 395 -36.29 55.88 24.50
N ASP A 396 -36.70 55.00 23.59
CA ASP A 396 -37.90 55.19 22.76
C ASP A 396 -39.20 54.99 23.58
N PRO A 397 -40.13 55.96 23.60
CA PRO A 397 -41.35 55.90 24.39
C PRO A 397 -42.34 54.80 23.93
N GLU A 398 -42.27 54.33 22.68
CA GLU A 398 -43.14 53.25 22.17
C GLU A 398 -42.58 51.82 22.40
N THR A 399 -41.26 51.65 22.47
CA THR A 399 -40.62 50.32 22.61
C THR A 399 -40.14 50.02 24.04
N SER A 400 -40.03 51.04 24.89
CA SER A 400 -39.69 50.94 26.31
C SER A 400 -40.51 49.92 27.13
N PRO A 401 -41.86 49.82 27.02
CA PRO A 401 -42.62 48.86 27.83
C PRO A 401 -42.34 47.39 27.47
N LYS A 402 -42.17 47.07 26.17
CA LYS A 402 -41.82 45.72 25.69
C LYS A 402 -40.39 45.33 26.09
N TRP A 403 -39.48 46.31 26.10
CA TRP A 403 -38.09 46.09 26.52
C TRP A 403 -37.96 45.84 28.03
N GLN A 404 -38.78 46.51 28.85
CA GLN A 404 -38.85 46.25 30.29
C GLN A 404 -39.36 44.83 30.56
N GLU A 405 -40.37 44.36 29.85
CA GLU A 405 -40.91 42.99 29.98
C GLU A 405 -39.87 41.90 29.62
N ILE A 406 -39.07 42.11 28.55
CA ILE A 406 -37.98 41.21 28.15
C ILE A 406 -36.86 41.19 29.20
N LYS A 407 -36.50 42.36 29.74
CA LYS A 407 -35.46 42.49 30.76
C LYS A 407 -35.87 41.85 32.09
N ASP A 408 -37.13 41.99 32.47
CA ASP A 408 -37.71 41.35 33.66
C ASP A 408 -37.81 39.82 33.47
N GLY A 409 -38.12 39.35 32.27
CA GLY A 409 -38.09 37.92 31.93
C GLY A 409 -36.67 37.31 31.97
N LEU A 410 -35.66 38.03 31.46
CA LEU A 410 -34.25 37.59 31.48
C LEU A 410 -33.63 37.63 32.88
N THR A 411 -33.94 38.66 33.68
CA THR A 411 -33.46 38.74 35.07
C THR A 411 -34.19 37.74 35.98
N GLY A 412 -35.48 37.50 35.74
CA GLY A 412 -36.27 36.45 36.38
C GLY A 412 -35.69 35.05 36.15
N THR A 413 -35.33 34.71 34.91
CA THR A 413 -34.70 33.41 34.55
C THR A 413 -33.29 33.23 35.13
N ILE A 414 -32.48 34.30 35.21
CA ILE A 414 -31.16 34.25 35.87
C ILE A 414 -31.32 34.05 37.38
N SER A 415 -32.33 34.66 38.02
CA SER A 415 -32.63 34.43 39.44
C SER A 415 -33.15 33.01 39.71
N PHE A 416 -33.93 32.45 38.76
CA PHE A 416 -34.45 31.08 38.81
C PHE A 416 -33.32 30.05 38.78
N PHE A 417 -32.31 30.24 37.92
CA PHE A 417 -31.12 29.38 37.87
C PHE A 417 -30.24 29.50 39.13
N LYS A 418 -30.20 30.67 39.76
CA LYS A 418 -29.45 30.87 41.01
C LYS A 418 -30.14 30.22 42.23
N LYS A 419 -31.46 30.03 42.18
CA LYS A 419 -32.26 29.35 43.22
C LYS A 419 -32.18 27.81 43.15
N PHE A 420 -31.83 27.24 41.98
CA PHE A 420 -31.60 25.80 41.79
C PHE A 420 -30.19 25.31 42.16
N ARG A 421 -29.29 26.21 42.56
CA ARG A 421 -27.91 25.88 42.98
C ARG A 421 -27.72 26.05 44.49
N LYS A 422 -28.68 25.59 45.28
CA LYS A 422 -28.55 25.44 46.73
C LYS A 422 -28.98 24.04 47.15
#